data_AF-A0A073J8H1-F1
#
_entry.id   AF-A0A073J8H1-F1
#
_cell.length_a   1.000
_cell.length_b   1.000
_cell.length_c   1.000
_cell.angle_alpha   90.00
_cell.angle_beta   90.00
_cell.angle_gamma   90.00
#
_symmetry.space_group_name_H-M   'P 1'
#
loop_
_entity.id
_entity.type
_entity.pdbx_description
1 polymer ?
#
loop_
_entity_poly.entity_id
_entity_poly.type
_entity_poly.pdbx_seq_one_letter_code
_entity_poly.pdbx_strand_id
1 'polypeptide(L)'
;MKRTLIAAILAGPAAPLAAQELTFNTEITASCVAHAPDLAGQMACVGASANACMEDTPGGSSTAAMSGCLDRELQYWDAKLNENYSKALKRAREADEYVDGTPSATALREMQRAWIPFRDATCDYERSHWGGGTGGGPATYGCLMRLTGQQALYLVNSGIGE
;
A
#
# COMPACT_ATOMS: atom_id res chain seq x y z
N MET A 1 7.22 -64.07 -25.78
CA MET A 1 6.63 -62.87 -26.43
C MET A 1 6.22 -61.89 -25.31
N LYS A 2 7.05 -60.88 -25.01
CA LYS A 2 6.76 -59.88 -23.96
C LYS A 2 6.03 -58.70 -24.61
N ARG A 3 4.81 -58.40 -24.15
CA ARG A 3 4.02 -57.24 -24.58
C ARG A 3 4.38 -56.05 -23.70
N THR A 4 5.15 -55.11 -24.23
CA THR A 4 5.44 -53.83 -23.59
C THR A 4 4.27 -52.88 -23.85
N LEU A 5 3.55 -52.48 -22.80
CA LEU A 5 2.52 -51.45 -22.85
C LEU A 5 3.19 -50.08 -22.68
N ILE A 6 3.12 -49.26 -23.72
CA ILE A 6 3.58 -47.87 -23.70
C ILE A 6 2.43 -47.01 -23.18
N ALA A 7 2.58 -46.46 -21.97
CA ALA A 7 1.67 -45.47 -21.43
C ALA A 7 2.01 -44.10 -22.05
N ALA A 8 1.12 -43.58 -22.90
CA ALA A 8 1.23 -42.23 -23.44
C ALA A 8 0.82 -41.21 -22.39
N ILE A 9 1.78 -40.46 -21.85
CA ILE A 9 1.54 -39.31 -20.98
C ILE A 9 1.14 -38.14 -21.88
N LEU A 10 -0.14 -37.79 -21.88
CA LEU A 10 -0.65 -36.58 -22.53
C LEU A 10 -0.26 -35.36 -21.67
N ALA A 11 0.87 -34.75 -22.00
CA ALA A 11 1.25 -33.43 -21.51
C ALA A 11 0.37 -32.37 -22.20
N GLY A 12 -0.73 -31.97 -21.54
CA GLY A 12 -1.51 -30.81 -21.95
C GLY A 12 -0.71 -29.52 -21.73
N PRO A 13 -0.89 -28.49 -22.57
CA PRO A 13 -0.20 -27.22 -22.38
C PRO A 13 -0.62 -26.59 -21.06
N ALA A 14 0.37 -26.30 -20.20
CA ALA A 14 0.18 -25.47 -19.03
C ALA A 14 -0.15 -24.05 -19.52
N ALA A 15 -1.43 -23.68 -19.54
CA ALA A 15 -1.80 -22.28 -19.67
C ALA A 15 -1.19 -21.53 -18.48
N PRO A 16 -0.53 -20.38 -18.70
CA PRO A 16 -0.08 -19.55 -17.59
C PRO A 16 -1.31 -19.20 -16.74
N LEU A 17 -1.22 -19.35 -15.41
CA LEU A 17 -2.20 -18.74 -14.51
C LEU A 17 -2.19 -17.26 -14.84
N ALA A 18 -3.21 -16.79 -15.55
CA ALA A 18 -3.35 -15.38 -15.85
C ALA A 18 -3.34 -14.62 -14.53
N ALA A 19 -2.38 -13.72 -14.35
CA ALA A 19 -2.55 -12.65 -13.39
C ALA A 19 -3.92 -12.03 -13.68
N GLN A 20 -4.81 -12.00 -12.69
CA GLN A 20 -6.11 -11.36 -12.86
C GLN A 20 -5.86 -9.95 -13.41
N GLU A 21 -6.43 -9.68 -14.58
CA GLU A 21 -6.37 -8.36 -15.21
C GLU A 21 -7.25 -7.43 -14.36
N LEU A 22 -6.60 -6.69 -13.46
CA LEU A 22 -7.25 -5.80 -12.51
C LEU A 22 -7.44 -4.43 -13.14
N THR A 23 -8.67 -3.91 -13.11
CA THR A 23 -9.03 -2.58 -13.61
C THR A 23 -8.64 -1.53 -12.57
N PHE A 24 -7.36 -1.19 -12.48
CA PHE A 24 -6.85 -0.25 -11.48
C PHE A 24 -6.54 1.13 -12.07
N ASN A 25 -6.98 2.19 -11.39
CA ASN A 25 -6.75 3.58 -11.79
C ASN A 25 -6.35 4.45 -10.58
N THR A 26 -5.10 4.90 -10.52
CA THR A 26 -4.58 5.77 -9.45
C THR A 26 -5.22 7.15 -9.39
N GLU A 27 -5.78 7.63 -10.50
CA GLU A 27 -6.33 9.00 -10.59
C GLU A 27 -7.54 9.20 -9.68
N ILE A 28 -8.23 8.12 -9.30
CA ILE A 28 -9.38 8.19 -8.38
C ILE A 28 -8.91 8.68 -7.00
N THR A 29 -7.89 8.03 -6.44
CA THR A 29 -7.28 8.45 -5.16
C THR A 29 -6.63 9.82 -5.29
N ALA A 30 -5.86 10.07 -6.36
CA ALA A 30 -5.17 11.34 -6.56
C ALA A 30 -6.15 12.53 -6.64
N SER A 31 -7.23 12.38 -7.42
CA SER A 31 -8.29 13.38 -7.54
C SER A 31 -9.02 13.60 -6.23
N CYS A 32 -9.37 12.53 -5.50
CA CYS A 32 -10.01 12.64 -4.19
C CYS A 32 -9.15 13.47 -3.22
N VAL A 33 -7.86 13.16 -3.11
CA VAL A 33 -6.92 13.87 -2.22
C VAL A 33 -6.79 15.34 -2.62
N ALA A 34 -6.73 15.65 -3.92
CA ALA A 34 -6.59 17.02 -4.41
C ALA A 34 -7.81 17.91 -4.11
N HIS A 35 -9.01 17.34 -4.02
CA HIS A 35 -10.25 18.07 -3.74
C HIS A 35 -10.69 18.01 -2.27
N ALA A 36 -9.96 17.27 -1.43
CA ALA A 36 -10.27 17.19 0.00
C ALA A 36 -9.95 18.52 0.71
N PRO A 37 -10.84 19.01 1.58
CA PRO A 37 -10.70 20.35 2.19
C PRO A 37 -9.62 20.42 3.26
N ASP A 38 -9.27 19.30 3.87
CA ASP A 38 -8.32 19.20 4.98
C ASP A 38 -7.65 17.82 5.02
N LEU A 39 -6.71 17.65 5.95
CA LEU A 39 -5.99 16.39 6.14
C LEU A 39 -6.93 15.21 6.45
N ALA A 40 -8.02 15.43 7.19
CA ALA A 40 -8.97 14.37 7.52
C ALA A 40 -9.69 13.88 6.26
N GLY A 41 -10.14 14.80 5.40
CA GLY A 41 -10.69 14.51 4.08
C GLY A 41 -9.69 13.79 3.19
N GLN A 42 -8.42 14.21 3.19
CA GLN A 42 -7.36 13.52 2.43
C GLN A 42 -7.17 12.08 2.90
N MET A 43 -7.13 11.85 4.23
CA MET A 43 -6.99 10.52 4.80
C MET A 43 -8.19 9.61 4.49
N ALA A 44 -9.39 10.18 4.33
CA ALA A 44 -10.58 9.43 3.92
C ALA A 44 -10.52 8.94 2.46
N CYS A 45 -9.66 9.53 1.62
CA CYS A 45 -9.45 9.09 0.24
C CYS A 45 -8.58 7.84 0.11
N VAL A 46 -7.88 7.42 1.16
CA VAL A 46 -7.03 6.23 1.13
C VAL A 46 -7.89 4.98 0.93
N GLY A 47 -7.66 4.27 -0.17
CA GLY A 47 -8.46 3.11 -0.59
C GLY A 47 -9.45 3.40 -1.73
N ALA A 48 -9.59 4.65 -2.19
CA ALA A 48 -10.56 5.00 -3.22
C ALA A 48 -10.31 4.26 -4.55
N SER A 49 -9.04 4.18 -5.00
CA SER A 49 -8.68 3.48 -6.23
C SER A 49 -8.78 1.96 -6.09
N ALA A 50 -8.46 1.42 -4.91
CA ALA A 50 -8.56 -0.01 -4.62
C ALA A 50 -10.03 -0.44 -4.57
N ASN A 51 -10.91 0.35 -3.97
CA ASN A 51 -12.35 0.08 -3.93
C ASN A 51 -12.95 0.10 -5.34
N ALA A 52 -12.68 1.15 -6.13
CA ALA A 52 -13.12 1.20 -7.52
C ALA A 52 -12.57 0.01 -8.33
N CYS A 53 -11.30 -0.36 -8.14
CA CYS A 53 -10.71 -1.54 -8.77
C CYS A 53 -11.44 -2.83 -8.42
N MET A 54 -11.89 -3.02 -7.18
CA MET A 54 -12.66 -4.20 -6.79
C MET A 54 -14.07 -4.21 -7.41
N GLU A 55 -14.68 -3.04 -7.58
CA GLU A 55 -16.00 -2.90 -8.19
C GLU A 55 -15.96 -3.12 -9.71
N ASP A 56 -14.94 -2.56 -10.37
CA ASP A 56 -14.81 -2.55 -11.83
C ASP A 56 -14.13 -3.81 -12.40
N THR A 57 -13.45 -4.60 -11.57
CA THR A 57 -12.83 -5.85 -12.01
C THR A 57 -13.83 -7.01 -11.99
N PRO A 58 -14.02 -7.75 -13.10
CA PRO A 58 -14.77 -9.00 -13.08
C PRO A 58 -14.18 -10.01 -12.08
N GLY A 59 -14.98 -10.42 -11.08
CA GLY A 59 -14.49 -11.25 -9.98
C GLY A 59 -13.66 -10.48 -8.93
N GLY A 60 -13.81 -9.16 -8.87
CA GLY A 60 -13.12 -8.26 -7.95
C GLY A 60 -13.40 -8.54 -6.46
N SER A 61 -14.50 -9.23 -6.15
CA SER A 61 -14.83 -9.71 -4.81
C SER A 61 -14.05 -10.96 -4.38
N SER A 62 -13.23 -11.55 -5.25
CA SER A 62 -12.35 -12.67 -4.88
C SER A 62 -11.20 -12.17 -4.02
N THR A 63 -10.75 -12.97 -3.05
CA THR A 63 -9.65 -12.56 -2.16
C THR A 63 -8.35 -12.24 -2.90
N ALA A 64 -8.12 -12.89 -4.04
CA ALA A 64 -6.99 -12.61 -4.92
C ALA A 64 -7.10 -11.22 -5.58
N ALA A 65 -8.27 -10.91 -6.17
CA ALA A 65 -8.50 -9.62 -6.80
C ALA A 65 -8.48 -8.47 -5.78
N MET A 66 -9.14 -8.65 -4.63
CA MET A 66 -9.09 -7.68 -3.52
C MET A 66 -7.66 -7.39 -3.08
N SER A 67 -6.85 -8.43 -2.84
CA SER A 67 -5.44 -8.26 -2.48
C SER A 67 -4.67 -7.50 -3.55
N GLY A 68 -4.90 -7.81 -4.83
CA GLY A 68 -4.21 -7.16 -5.94
C GLY A 68 -4.61 -5.70 -6.15
N CYS A 69 -5.88 -5.33 -5.91
CA CYS A 69 -6.32 -3.93 -5.94
C CYS A 69 -5.72 -3.12 -4.79
N LEU A 70 -5.73 -3.68 -3.56
CA LEU A 70 -5.15 -3.05 -2.38
C LEU A 70 -3.64 -2.88 -2.50
N ASP A 71 -2.94 -3.90 -3.02
CA ASP A 71 -1.50 -3.84 -3.27
C ASP A 71 -1.12 -2.76 -4.29
N ARG A 72 -1.89 -2.60 -5.37
CA ARG A 72 -1.64 -1.53 -6.35
C ARG A 72 -1.77 -0.14 -5.75
N GLU A 73 -2.79 0.08 -4.91
CA GLU A 73 -2.91 1.37 -4.23
C GLU A 73 -1.87 1.54 -3.13
N LEU A 74 -1.46 0.47 -2.43
CA LEU A 74 -0.32 0.50 -1.52
C LEU A 74 0.95 0.97 -2.25
N GLN A 75 1.24 0.46 -3.44
CA GLN A 75 2.40 0.90 -4.24
C GLN A 75 2.32 2.39 -4.60
N TYR A 76 1.13 2.90 -4.94
CA TYR A 76 0.91 4.33 -5.13
C TYR A 76 1.23 5.13 -3.85
N TRP A 77 0.74 4.68 -2.70
CA TRP A 77 0.99 5.37 -1.43
C TRP A 77 2.44 5.27 -0.96
N ASP A 78 3.13 4.15 -1.22
CA ASP A 78 4.56 4.01 -0.91
C ASP A 78 5.41 4.98 -1.73
N ALA A 79 5.10 5.13 -3.03
CA ALA A 79 5.74 6.15 -3.86
C ALA A 79 5.52 7.57 -3.30
N LYS A 80 4.29 7.89 -2.89
CA LYS A 80 3.97 9.18 -2.26
C LYS A 80 4.64 9.39 -0.91
N LEU A 81 4.74 8.35 -0.09
CA LEU A 81 5.44 8.40 1.19
C LEU A 81 6.91 8.77 0.97
N ASN A 82 7.60 8.08 0.07
CA ASN A 82 9.01 8.35 -0.22
C ASN A 82 9.25 9.74 -0.84
N GLU A 83 8.35 10.18 -1.73
CA GLU A 83 8.36 11.53 -2.30
C GLU A 83 8.22 12.59 -1.20
N ASN A 84 7.22 12.44 -0.33
CA ASN A 84 6.90 13.40 0.72
C ASN A 84 7.95 13.40 1.83
N TYR A 85 8.48 12.24 2.20
CA TYR A 85 9.59 12.12 3.14
C TYR A 85 10.83 12.86 2.65
N SER A 86 11.18 12.72 1.36
CA SER A 86 12.33 13.41 0.78
C SER A 86 12.16 14.94 0.84
N LYS A 87 10.96 15.44 0.54
CA LYS A 87 10.63 16.87 0.64
C LYS A 87 10.67 17.35 2.09
N ALA A 88 10.07 16.61 3.02
CA ALA A 88 10.07 16.91 4.45
C ALA A 88 11.49 16.94 5.02
N LEU A 89 12.34 15.97 4.64
CA LEU A 89 13.73 15.91 5.08
C LEU A 89 14.56 17.08 4.57
N LYS A 90 14.31 17.54 3.33
CA LYS A 90 14.95 18.75 2.79
C LYS A 90 14.59 19.97 3.64
N ARG A 91 13.29 20.23 3.87
CA ARG A 91 12.83 21.36 4.70
C ARG A 91 13.34 21.29 6.12
N ALA A 92 13.37 20.09 6.71
CA ALA A 92 13.89 19.88 8.05
C ALA A 92 15.37 20.28 8.16
N ARG A 93 16.19 19.95 7.16
CA ARG A 93 17.60 20.34 7.12
C ARG A 93 17.79 21.85 6.95
N GLU A 94 16.92 22.51 6.20
CA GLU A 94 16.93 23.97 6.04
C GLU A 94 16.54 24.66 7.35
N ALA A 95 15.58 24.11 8.10
CA ALA A 95 15.19 24.63 9.42
C ALA A 95 16.25 24.42 10.52
N ASP A 96 17.12 23.42 10.37
CA ASP A 96 18.13 23.04 11.36
C ASP A 96 19.30 24.04 11.49
N GLU A 97 19.36 25.09 10.65
CA GLU A 97 20.46 26.06 10.60
C GLU A 97 20.61 26.91 11.89
N TYR A 98 19.54 27.03 12.71
CA TYR A 98 19.52 27.92 13.89
C TYR A 98 18.96 27.27 15.18
N VAL A 99 18.99 25.93 15.29
CA VAL A 99 18.27 25.23 16.38
C VAL A 99 19.18 24.91 17.57
N ASP A 100 18.77 25.32 18.77
CA ASP A 100 19.29 24.81 20.04
C ASP A 100 18.36 23.67 20.52
N GLY A 101 18.75 22.42 20.28
CA GLY A 101 17.91 21.25 20.55
C GLY A 101 18.16 20.06 19.61
N THR A 102 17.18 19.15 19.51
CA THR A 102 17.26 18.04 18.55
C THR A 102 17.00 18.56 17.14
N PRO A 103 17.92 18.36 16.17
CA PRO A 103 17.68 18.74 14.78
C PRO A 103 16.41 18.07 14.23
N SER A 104 15.53 18.86 13.62
CA SER A 104 14.29 18.43 12.98
C SER A 104 14.53 17.29 12.01
N ALA A 105 15.63 17.33 11.24
CA ALA A 105 15.95 16.25 10.30
C ALA A 105 16.26 14.93 11.01
N THR A 106 16.87 14.99 12.20
CA THR A 106 17.13 13.81 13.04
C THR A 106 15.83 13.29 13.65
N ALA A 107 14.99 14.16 14.22
CA ALA A 107 13.68 13.77 14.76
C ALA A 107 12.78 13.13 13.69
N LEU A 108 12.72 13.70 12.48
CA LEU A 108 11.96 13.15 11.36
C LEU A 108 12.43 11.74 10.98
N ARG A 109 13.75 11.51 10.91
CA ARG A 109 14.32 10.19 10.59
C ARG A 109 13.94 9.14 11.64
N GLU A 110 14.09 9.48 12.91
CA GLU A 110 13.80 8.55 14.00
C GLU A 110 12.30 8.26 14.09
N MET A 111 11.43 9.25 13.86
CA MET A 111 9.99 9.02 13.77
C MET A 111 9.63 8.06 12.63
N GLN A 112 10.17 8.25 11.42
CA GLN A 112 9.88 7.32 10.32
C GLN A 112 10.38 5.90 10.59
N ARG A 113 11.57 5.76 11.19
CA ARG A 113 12.12 4.46 11.58
C ARG A 113 11.29 3.76 12.64
N ALA A 114 10.71 4.50 13.59
CA ALA A 114 9.81 3.95 14.59
C ALA A 114 8.41 3.64 14.03
N TRP A 115 7.97 4.37 13.01
CA TRP A 115 6.68 4.15 12.36
C TRP A 115 6.62 2.83 11.58
N ILE A 116 7.70 2.41 10.91
CA ILE A 116 7.74 1.16 10.15
C ILE A 116 7.38 -0.07 11.01
N PRO A 117 8.04 -0.35 12.15
CA PRO A 117 7.67 -1.50 12.98
C PRO A 117 6.29 -1.34 13.62
N PHE A 118 5.82 -0.11 13.87
CA PHE A 118 4.43 0.12 14.28
C PHE A 118 3.44 -0.30 13.19
N ARG A 119 3.67 0.09 11.93
CA ARG A 119 2.84 -0.30 10.79
C ARG A 119 2.81 -1.82 10.65
N ASP A 120 3.99 -2.44 10.62
CA ASP A 120 4.11 -3.87 10.36
C ASP A 120 3.44 -4.67 11.49
N ALA A 121 3.69 -4.32 12.76
CA ALA A 121 3.04 -4.98 13.90
C ALA A 121 1.52 -4.76 13.93
N THR A 122 1.04 -3.58 13.52
CA THR A 122 -0.41 -3.31 13.42
C THR A 122 -1.05 -4.20 12.36
N CYS A 123 -0.41 -4.33 11.20
CA CYS A 123 -0.95 -5.13 10.09
C CYS A 123 -0.85 -6.64 10.34
N ASP A 124 0.16 -7.10 11.07
CA ASP A 124 0.22 -8.48 11.56
C ASP A 124 -0.88 -8.77 12.58
N TYR A 125 -1.16 -7.84 13.48
CA TYR A 125 -2.29 -7.94 14.40
C TYR A 125 -3.62 -8.00 13.65
N GLU A 126 -3.86 -7.12 12.68
CA GLU A 126 -5.08 -7.14 11.85
C GLU A 126 -5.22 -8.47 11.09
N ARG A 127 -4.13 -8.99 10.52
CA ARG A 127 -4.09 -10.31 9.88
C ARG A 127 -4.47 -11.44 10.84
N SER A 128 -4.07 -11.36 12.10
CA SER A 128 -4.29 -12.43 13.09
C SER A 128 -5.76 -12.78 13.30
N HIS A 129 -6.67 -11.83 13.09
CA HIS A 129 -8.13 -12.03 13.18
C HIS A 129 -8.66 -13.03 12.14
N TRP A 130 -7.90 -13.31 11.09
CA TRP A 130 -8.29 -14.19 9.99
C TRP A 130 -7.69 -15.60 10.08
N GLY A 131 -6.79 -15.85 11.04
CA GLY A 131 -6.10 -17.14 11.18
C GLY A 131 -5.44 -17.60 9.87
N GLY A 132 -5.78 -18.80 9.42
CA GLY A 132 -5.32 -19.37 8.12
C GLY A 132 -6.27 -19.11 6.94
N GLY A 133 -7.30 -18.27 7.11
CA GLY A 133 -8.30 -18.00 6.08
C GLY A 133 -7.78 -17.10 4.95
N THR A 134 -8.42 -17.18 3.78
CA THR A 134 -8.03 -16.41 2.58
C THR A 134 -8.26 -14.90 2.70
N GLY A 135 -9.11 -14.46 3.63
CA GLY A 135 -9.32 -13.05 3.94
C GLY A 135 -8.12 -12.37 4.62
N GLY A 136 -7.14 -13.14 5.10
CA GLY A 136 -5.91 -12.58 5.67
C GLY A 136 -5.08 -11.77 4.67
N GLY A 137 -5.11 -12.13 3.38
CA GLY A 137 -4.41 -11.38 2.33
C GLY A 137 -4.95 -9.95 2.19
N PRO A 138 -6.23 -9.76 1.85
CA PRO A 138 -6.84 -8.43 1.78
C PRO A 138 -6.73 -7.64 3.09
N ALA A 139 -6.85 -8.30 4.25
CA ALA A 139 -6.68 -7.63 5.54
C ALA A 139 -5.28 -7.03 5.72
N THR A 140 -4.23 -7.78 5.39
CA THR A 140 -2.85 -7.28 5.43
C THR A 140 -2.63 -6.12 4.47
N TYR A 141 -3.00 -6.28 3.19
CA TYR A 141 -2.79 -5.22 2.20
C TYR A 141 -3.61 -3.97 2.49
N GLY A 142 -4.85 -4.12 2.97
CA GLY A 142 -5.70 -3.00 3.36
C GLY A 142 -5.11 -2.20 4.53
N CYS A 143 -4.57 -2.89 5.54
CA CYS A 143 -3.87 -2.22 6.64
C CYS A 143 -2.62 -1.48 6.15
N LEU A 144 -1.76 -2.15 5.38
CA LEU A 144 -0.52 -1.57 4.87
C LEU A 144 -0.82 -0.34 4.01
N MET A 145 -1.79 -0.43 3.11
CA MET A 145 -2.24 0.68 2.26
C MET A 145 -2.73 1.84 3.11
N ARG A 146 -3.64 1.58 4.07
CA ARG A 146 -4.22 2.60 4.94
C ARG A 146 -3.15 3.37 5.72
N LEU A 147 -2.28 2.65 6.44
CA LEU A 147 -1.26 3.29 7.26
C LEU A 147 -0.21 4.01 6.41
N THR A 148 0.19 3.44 5.28
CA THR A 148 1.16 4.07 4.37
C THR A 148 0.59 5.35 3.75
N GLY A 149 -0.68 5.35 3.33
CA GLY A 149 -1.36 6.54 2.81
C GLY A 149 -1.50 7.63 3.87
N GLN A 150 -1.92 7.28 5.08
CA GLN A 150 -1.99 8.22 6.21
C GLN A 150 -0.63 8.84 6.54
N GLN A 151 0.45 8.04 6.52
CA GLN A 151 1.80 8.54 6.77
C GLN A 151 2.31 9.45 5.66
N ALA A 152 2.03 9.11 4.39
CA ALA A 152 2.36 9.96 3.25
C ALA A 152 1.68 11.33 3.36
N LEU A 153 0.41 11.35 3.77
CA LEU A 153 -0.38 12.57 3.95
C LEU A 153 0.08 13.38 5.18
N TYR A 154 0.41 12.71 6.29
CA TYR A 154 1.01 13.36 7.45
C TYR A 154 2.31 14.09 7.07
N LEU A 155 3.19 13.42 6.33
CA LEU A 155 4.49 13.97 5.91
C LEU A 155 4.35 15.25 5.09
N VAL A 156 3.42 15.30 4.13
CA VAL A 156 3.25 16.49 3.28
C VAL A 156 2.58 17.65 4.02
N ASN A 157 1.83 17.37 5.09
CA ASN A 157 1.14 18.36 5.94
C ASN A 157 1.86 18.66 7.27
N SER A 158 3.09 18.18 7.47
CA SER A 158 3.77 18.19 8.79
C SER A 158 4.30 19.57 9.25
N GLY A 159 4.04 20.65 8.51
CA GLY A 159 4.45 22.03 8.87
C GLY A 159 5.96 22.25 9.01
N ILE A 160 6.78 21.29 8.56
CA ILE A 160 8.24 21.35 8.71
C ILE A 160 8.79 22.50 7.87
N GLY A 161 9.33 23.52 8.56
CA GLY A 161 9.98 24.67 7.94
C GLY A 161 9.01 25.73 7.40
N GLU A 162 7.74 25.69 7.79
CA GLU A 162 6.79 26.80 7.61
C GLU A 162 6.94 27.88 8.70
#